data_AF-A0A9Q7S9Y6-F1
#
_entry.id   AF-A0A9Q7S9Y6-F1
#
_cell.length_a   1.000
_cell.length_b   1.000
_cell.length_c   1.000
_cell.angle_alpha   90.00
_cell.angle_beta   90.00
_cell.angle_gamma   90.00
#
_symmetry.space_group_name_H-M   'P 1'
#
loop_
_entity.id
_entity.type
_entity.pdbx_description
1 polymer ?
#
loop_
_entity_poly.entity_id
_entity_poly.type
_entity_poly.pdbx_seq_one_letter_code
_entity_poly.pdbx_strand_id
1 'polypeptide(L)'
;MPITGPRLNMEHMFDAWESPSVGGVYRPMDRPVVVLIHQVLLGDTGSHQMTLAPPFARQHGLIIESLHAGRQLAWVRLNTGGWLALVTIEARTVDGLNSLKMDLWLQRHQFMLPHQNYPGH
;
A
#
# COMPACT_ATOMS: atom_id res chain seq x y z
N MET A 1 19.80 -19.28 8.97
CA MET A 1 20.12 -18.46 7.79
C MET A 1 18.82 -17.81 7.32
N PRO A 2 18.70 -16.47 7.25
CA PRO A 2 17.48 -15.86 6.72
C PRO A 2 17.60 -15.78 5.20
N ILE A 3 16.64 -16.41 4.53
CA ILE A 3 16.43 -16.29 3.09
C ILE A 3 15.92 -14.87 2.85
N THR A 4 16.81 -13.99 2.39
CA THR A 4 16.43 -12.65 1.97
C THR A 4 15.77 -12.81 0.61
N GLY A 5 14.45 -12.89 0.58
CA GLY A 5 13.70 -12.84 -0.68
C GLY A 5 14.05 -11.57 -1.47
N PRO A 6 13.88 -11.55 -2.80
CA PRO A 6 14.23 -10.39 -3.61
C PRO A 6 13.50 -9.18 -3.07
N ARG A 7 14.26 -8.23 -2.53
CA ARG A 7 13.78 -6.89 -2.24
C ARG A 7 13.47 -6.32 -3.62
N LEU A 8 12.19 -6.05 -3.91
CA LEU A 8 11.83 -5.31 -5.11
C LEU A 8 12.55 -3.96 -4.98
N ASN A 9 13.69 -3.81 -5.66
CA ASN A 9 14.46 -2.57 -5.67
C ASN A 9 13.60 -1.58 -6.44
N MET A 10 12.91 -0.74 -5.70
CA MET A 10 12.15 0.41 -6.18
C MET A 10 12.98 1.34 -7.08
N GLU A 11 14.31 1.26 -6.96
CA GLU A 11 15.28 1.87 -7.87
C GLU A 11 14.97 1.46 -9.32
N HIS A 12 14.62 0.21 -9.62
CA HIS A 12 14.42 -0.25 -11.01
C HIS A 12 13.10 0.14 -11.68
N MET A 13 12.08 0.54 -10.92
CA MET A 13 10.74 0.77 -11.48
C MET A 13 10.63 2.11 -12.23
N PHE A 14 11.48 3.07 -11.87
CA PHE A 14 11.51 4.41 -12.45
C PHE A 14 12.84 4.73 -13.16
N ASP A 15 13.71 3.74 -13.36
CA ASP A 15 15.03 3.90 -13.99
C ASP A 15 14.96 4.58 -15.37
N ALA A 16 13.89 4.30 -16.14
CA ALA A 16 13.70 4.86 -17.49
C ALA A 16 12.87 6.16 -17.52
N TRP A 17 12.50 6.72 -16.36
CA TRP A 17 11.60 7.87 -16.32
C TRP A 17 12.37 9.19 -16.39
N GLU A 18 12.11 9.96 -17.45
CA GLU A 18 12.64 11.30 -17.61
C GLU A 18 11.61 12.36 -17.20
N SER A 19 12.05 13.39 -16.48
CA SER A 19 11.22 14.55 -16.18
C SER A 19 11.55 15.72 -17.11
N PRO A 20 10.55 16.35 -17.75
CA PRO A 20 10.76 17.57 -18.52
C PRO A 20 11.38 18.67 -17.65
N SER A 21 12.20 19.53 -18.25
CA SER A 21 12.87 20.65 -17.56
C SER A 21 11.91 21.68 -16.95
N VAL A 22 10.66 21.71 -17.41
CA VAL A 22 9.63 22.70 -17.02
C VAL A 22 8.72 22.19 -15.88
N GLY A 23 8.92 20.94 -15.42
CA GLY A 23 8.19 20.40 -14.27
C GLY A 23 8.33 18.88 -14.13
N GLY A 24 8.42 18.40 -12.89
CA GLY A 24 8.55 16.96 -12.61
C GLY A 24 7.25 16.19 -12.87
N VAL A 25 7.34 15.10 -13.63
CA VAL A 25 6.27 14.08 -13.77
C VAL A 25 6.39 12.98 -12.74
N TYR A 26 7.54 12.92 -12.06
CA TYR A 26 7.88 11.93 -11.07
C TYR A 26 8.60 12.59 -9.89
N ARG A 27 8.34 12.11 -8.67
CA ARG A 27 9.07 12.48 -7.47
C ARG A 27 9.31 11.22 -6.62
N PRO A 28 10.56 10.77 -6.46
CA PRO A 28 10.85 9.67 -5.54
C PRO A 28 10.52 10.12 -4.12
N MET A 29 10.01 9.20 -3.32
CA MET A 29 9.67 9.41 -1.91
C MET A 29 10.05 8.16 -1.12
N ASP A 30 10.28 8.31 0.17
CA ASP A 30 10.44 7.14 1.03
C ASP A 30 9.97 7.44 2.44
N ARG A 31 8.69 7.17 2.72
CA ARG A 31 8.09 7.53 4.02
C ARG A 31 6.95 6.59 4.45
N PRO A 32 6.76 6.39 5.76
CA PRO A 32 5.62 5.64 6.26
C PRO A 32 4.30 6.38 6.00
N VAL A 33 3.25 5.61 5.71
CA VAL A 33 1.87 6.08 5.53
C VAL A 33 0.89 5.09 6.15
N VAL A 34 -0.34 5.54 6.41
CA VAL A 34 -1.48 4.69 6.75
C VAL A 34 -2.47 4.76 5.60
N VAL A 35 -2.70 3.63 4.93
CA VAL A 35 -3.63 3.50 3.81
C VAL A 35 -5.05 3.27 4.33
N LEU A 36 -6.00 4.04 3.79
CA LEU A 36 -7.43 3.90 4.06
C LEU A 36 -8.01 2.86 3.10
N ILE A 37 -7.77 1.57 3.37
CA ILE A 37 -8.07 0.48 2.41
C ILE A 37 -9.55 0.43 2.01
N HIS A 38 -10.45 0.79 2.92
CA HIS A 38 -11.88 0.89 2.63
C HIS A 38 -12.22 1.90 1.52
N GLN A 39 -11.33 2.84 1.19
CA GLN A 39 -11.46 3.79 0.08
C GLN A 39 -10.71 3.34 -1.19
N VAL A 40 -9.96 2.24 -1.11
CA VAL A 40 -9.09 1.72 -2.18
C VAL A 40 -9.70 0.46 -2.80
N LEU A 41 -10.17 -0.47 -1.97
CA LEU A 41 -10.67 -1.79 -2.38
C LEU A 41 -12.20 -1.90 -2.26
N LEU A 42 -12.94 -0.85 -2.64
CA LEU A 42 -14.41 -0.85 -2.58
C LEU A 42 -15.02 -1.99 -3.41
N GLY A 43 -15.45 -3.04 -2.70
CA GLY A 43 -16.25 -4.16 -3.19
C GLY A 43 -16.25 -5.28 -2.15
N ASP A 44 -17.30 -5.34 -1.32
CA ASP A 44 -17.68 -6.41 -0.37
C ASP A 44 -16.64 -6.98 0.64
N THR A 45 -15.37 -6.62 0.53
CA THR A 45 -14.27 -7.23 1.29
C THR A 45 -14.15 -6.72 2.73
N GLY A 46 -14.84 -5.63 3.09
CA GLY A 46 -14.40 -4.79 4.20
C GLY A 46 -15.13 -4.84 5.54
N SER A 47 -16.40 -5.24 5.63
CA SER A 47 -17.11 -5.04 6.93
C SER A 47 -18.35 -5.88 7.20
N HIS A 48 -19.10 -6.31 6.18
CA HIS A 48 -20.37 -7.04 6.41
C HIS A 48 -20.30 -8.57 6.22
N GLN A 49 -19.18 -9.13 5.73
CA GLN A 49 -19.12 -10.55 5.36
C GLN A 49 -18.27 -11.44 6.28
N MET A 50 -17.47 -10.89 7.21
CA MET A 50 -16.59 -11.72 8.06
C MET A 50 -17.36 -12.76 8.90
N THR A 51 -18.58 -12.44 9.34
CA THR A 51 -19.41 -13.35 10.13
C THR A 51 -19.99 -14.51 9.31
N LEU A 52 -20.04 -14.39 7.98
CA LEU A 52 -20.61 -15.38 7.05
C LEU A 52 -19.56 -16.18 6.27
N ALA A 53 -18.27 -15.87 6.42
CA ALA A 53 -17.22 -16.59 5.72
C ALA A 53 -17.09 -18.06 6.19
N PRO A 54 -16.86 -19.02 5.28
CA PRO A 54 -16.62 -20.42 5.65
C PRO A 54 -15.50 -20.56 6.69
N PRO A 55 -15.57 -21.54 7.63
CA PRO A 55 -14.56 -21.71 8.68
C PRO A 55 -13.11 -21.72 8.18
N PHE A 56 -12.86 -22.38 7.04
CA PHE A 56 -11.54 -22.43 6.42
C PHE A 56 -11.00 -21.04 6.05
N ALA A 57 -11.83 -20.18 5.44
CA ALA A 57 -11.44 -18.82 5.08
C ALA A 57 -11.18 -17.94 6.31
N ARG A 58 -11.92 -18.16 7.41
CA ARG A 58 -11.67 -17.43 8.67
C ARG A 58 -10.36 -17.82 9.34
N GLN A 59 -9.85 -19.03 9.10
CA GLN A 59 -8.59 -19.53 9.69
C GLN A 59 -7.37 -19.24 8.81
N HIS A 60 -7.53 -19.24 7.49
CA HIS A 60 -6.39 -19.20 6.55
C HIS A 60 -6.45 -18.05 5.53
N GLY A 61 -7.52 -17.25 5.53
CA GLY A 61 -7.73 -16.15 4.58
C GLY A 61 -6.78 -14.97 4.82
N LEU A 62 -6.62 -14.14 3.79
CA LEU A 62 -5.84 -12.90 3.85
C LEU A 62 -6.59 -11.85 4.69
N ILE A 63 -5.89 -11.21 5.62
CA ILE A 63 -6.41 -10.10 6.41
C ILE A 63 -6.21 -8.81 5.63
N ILE A 64 -7.31 -8.09 5.41
CA ILE A 64 -7.32 -6.75 4.85
C ILE A 64 -7.92 -5.80 5.89
N GLU A 65 -7.06 -5.09 6.60
CA GLU A 65 -7.47 -4.13 7.62
C GLU A 65 -7.96 -2.82 6.97
N SER A 66 -8.97 -2.18 7.57
CA SER A 66 -9.51 -0.91 7.04
C SER A 66 -8.48 0.24 7.06
N LEU A 67 -7.51 0.16 7.97
CA LEU A 67 -6.33 1.00 8.07
C LEU A 67 -5.10 0.11 7.95
N HIS A 68 -4.25 0.35 6.96
CA HIS A 68 -3.11 -0.52 6.71
C HIS A 68 -1.81 0.27 6.70
N ALA A 69 -0.82 -0.16 7.48
CA ALA A 69 0.51 0.43 7.43
C ALA A 69 1.12 0.19 6.03
N GLY A 70 1.74 1.23 5.48
CA GLY A 70 2.37 1.19 4.17
C GLY A 70 3.58 2.11 4.09
N ARG A 71 4.25 2.08 2.93
CA ARG A 71 5.38 2.95 2.63
C ARG A 71 5.15 3.60 1.29
N GLN A 72 5.12 4.93 1.27
CA GLN A 72 5.03 5.69 0.03
C GLN A 72 6.41 5.77 -0.62
N LEU A 73 6.44 5.43 -1.90
CA LEU A 73 7.63 5.24 -2.71
C LEU A 73 7.81 6.33 -3.78
N ALA A 74 6.70 6.91 -4.24
CA ALA A 74 6.75 7.97 -5.24
C ALA A 74 5.48 8.81 -5.27
N TRP A 75 5.59 9.94 -5.97
CA TRP A 75 4.48 10.62 -6.61
C TRP A 75 4.68 10.59 -8.13
N VAL A 76 3.61 10.30 -8.87
CA VAL A 76 3.55 10.34 -10.34
C VAL A 76 2.47 11.31 -10.76
N ARG A 77 2.77 12.18 -11.73
CA ARG A 77 1.85 13.20 -12.21
C ARG A 77 0.98 12.63 -13.34
N LEU A 78 -0.32 12.83 -13.22
CA LEU A 78 -1.29 12.49 -14.26
C LEU A 78 -1.35 13.59 -15.32
N ASN A 79 -1.78 13.24 -16.53
CA ASN A 79 -2.05 14.21 -17.60
C ASN A 79 -3.18 15.20 -17.24
N THR A 80 -4.03 14.86 -16.25
CA THR A 80 -5.05 15.74 -15.67
C THR A 80 -4.47 16.78 -14.70
N GLY A 81 -3.15 16.77 -14.46
CA GLY A 81 -2.44 17.66 -13.54
C GLY A 81 -2.42 17.19 -12.09
N GLY A 82 -3.23 16.19 -11.74
CA GLY A 82 -3.25 15.52 -10.44
C GLY A 82 -2.02 14.65 -10.18
N TRP A 83 -1.94 14.09 -8.97
CA TRP A 83 -0.84 13.23 -8.55
C TRP A 83 -1.35 11.91 -7.97
N LEU A 84 -0.71 10.81 -8.34
CA LEU A 84 -0.88 9.49 -7.74
C LEU A 84 0.34 9.10 -6.94
N ALA A 85 0.14 8.60 -5.73
CA ALA A 85 1.17 8.03 -4.90
C ALA A 85 1.33 6.56 -5.24
N LEU A 86 2.57 6.10 -5.39
CA LEU A 86 2.89 4.69 -5.30
C LEU A 86 3.09 4.33 -3.82
N VAL A 87 2.31 3.40 -3.29
CA VAL A 87 2.42 2.94 -1.91
C VAL A 87 2.47 1.42 -1.87
N THR A 88 3.47 0.87 -1.19
CA THR A 88 3.55 -0.57 -0.93
C THR A 88 2.98 -0.90 0.44
N ILE A 89 2.16 -1.95 0.52
CA ILE A 89 1.67 -2.55 1.76
C ILE A 89 2.01 -4.04 1.80
N GLU A 90 1.97 -4.64 2.99
CA GLU A 90 2.14 -6.10 3.18
C GLU A 90 0.97 -6.67 3.97
N ALA A 91 0.09 -7.42 3.31
CA ALA A 91 -1.00 -8.15 3.96
C ALA A 91 -0.54 -9.55 4.36
N ARG A 92 -1.20 -10.16 5.36
CA ARG A 92 -0.87 -11.49 5.87
C ARG A 92 -2.11 -12.33 6.05
N THR A 93 -1.97 -13.65 5.94
CA THR A 93 -3.05 -14.58 6.29
C THR A 93 -3.24 -14.65 7.80
N VAL A 94 -4.45 -15.01 8.24
CA VAL A 94 -4.80 -15.11 9.67
C VAL A 94 -3.88 -16.07 10.43
N ASP A 95 -3.51 -17.19 9.82
CA ASP A 95 -2.57 -18.16 10.38
C ASP A 95 -1.10 -17.72 10.34
N GLY A 96 -0.81 -16.55 9.75
CA GLY A 96 0.53 -16.00 9.60
C GLY A 96 1.45 -16.78 8.66
N LEU A 97 0.96 -17.81 7.97
CA LEU A 97 1.78 -18.68 7.12
C LEU A 97 2.17 -18.02 5.79
N ASN A 98 1.36 -17.08 5.31
CA ASN A 98 1.57 -16.41 4.03
C ASN A 98 1.54 -14.89 4.18
N SER A 99 2.32 -14.20 3.36
CA SER A 99 2.29 -12.74 3.21
C SER A 99 2.27 -12.34 1.74
N LEU A 100 1.63 -11.20 1.47
CA LEU A 100 1.49 -10.63 0.14
C LEU A 100 1.89 -9.15 0.18
N LYS A 101 2.90 -8.80 -0.61
CA LYS A 101 3.24 -7.40 -0.87
C LYS A 101 2.47 -6.90 -2.07
N MET A 102 1.86 -5.72 -1.93
CA MET A 102 1.04 -5.11 -2.97
C MET A 102 1.47 -3.66 -3.17
N ASP A 103 1.57 -3.26 -4.43
CA ASP A 103 1.78 -1.88 -4.84
C ASP A 103 0.44 -1.27 -5.23
N LEU A 104 0.10 -0.16 -4.58
CA LEU A 104 -1.16 0.55 -4.74
C LEU A 104 -0.90 1.94 -5.33
N TRP A 105 -1.67 2.30 -6.36
CA TRP A 105 -1.70 3.66 -6.91
C TRP A 105 -2.83 4.45 -6.26
N LEU A 106 -2.45 5.38 -5.38
CA LEU A 106 -3.38 6.05 -4.48
C LEU A 106 -3.48 7.55 -4.75
N GLN A 107 -4.70 8.07 -4.67
CA GLN A 107 -4.93 9.50 -4.56
C GLN A 107 -4.61 9.98 -3.13
N ARG A 108 -4.30 11.27 -2.99
CA ARG A 108 -3.85 11.87 -1.72
C ARG A 108 -4.79 11.65 -0.53
N HIS A 109 -6.10 11.54 -0.77
CA HIS A 109 -7.08 11.35 0.30
C HIS A 109 -7.22 9.89 0.75
N GLN A 110 -6.71 8.92 -0.02
CA GLN A 110 -6.81 7.48 0.29
C GLN A 110 -5.73 7.01 1.28
N PHE A 111 -4.89 7.91 1.77
CA PHE A 111 -3.90 7.62 2.81
C PHE A 111 -3.57 8.86 3.63
N MET A 112 -3.03 8.63 4.82
CA MET A 112 -2.63 9.67 5.75
C MET A 112 -1.17 9.48 6.14
N LEU A 113 -0.53 10.58 6.55
CA LEU A 113 0.75 10.48 7.24
C LEU A 113 0.49 10.00 8.67
N PRO A 114 1.36 9.18 9.25
CA PRO A 114 1.27 8.84 10.66
C PRO A 114 1.31 10.15 11.46
N HIS A 115 0.32 10.37 12.32
CA HIS A 115 0.38 11.48 13.27
C HIS A 115 1.56 11.22 14.22
N GLN A 116 2.42 12.22 14.45
CA GLN A 116 3.58 12.10 15.35
C GLN A 116 3.22 11.77 16.82
N ASN A 117 1.92 11.77 17.17
CA ASN A 117 1.42 11.58 18.53
C ASN A 117 0.84 10.18 18.81
N TYR A 118 1.15 9.16 17.99
CA TYR A 118 0.89 7.77 18.39
C TYR A 118 2.15 7.21 19.07
N PRO A 119 2.21 7.16 20.42
CA PRO A 119 3.17 6.29 21.09
C PRO A 119 2.76 4.85 20.76
N GLY A 120 3.71 4.08 20.21
CA GLY A 120 3.56 2.64 20.13
C GLY A 120 3.61 2.03 21.52
N HIS A 121 2.73 1.06 21.75
CA HIS A 121 2.55 0.21 22.93
C HIS A 121 1.78 0.80 24.12
#